data_AF-A0A7S2UDH5-F1
#
_entry.id   AF-A0A7S2UDH5-F1
#
_cell.length_a   1.000
_cell.length_b   1.000
_cell.length_c   1.000
_cell.angle_alpha   90.00
_cell.angle_beta   90.00
_cell.angle_gamma   90.00
#
_symmetry.space_group_name_H-M   'P 1'
#
loop_
_entity.id
_entity.type
_entity.pdbx_description
1 polymer ?
#
loop_
_entity_poly.entity_id
_entity_poly.type
_entity_poly.pdbx_seq_one_letter_code
_entity_poly.pdbx_strand_id
1 'polypeptide(L)'
;MNFQAVGKQPKEKQPRAVVWQHCLENPMRPQTLLMAYQDNGTDTCNGNHRVVPVVSDFDCFIMGTRGVTYEEPLPEEQLQVMDWCISQCDQILETPTTSDSWTRRWLDVLKENALKGFHPEIPQFGFSDPTSYSIMEQAVDRLVGTNGAVRHGAECFNFYFPQELDQEFLVISETLLGPTTTTPWKYMNVSELQDALCQKIDEGFTFPLNPKWVLCDDGWKKVYDKLLASQFKNVQSSIDCWYPPNLGVRERIEDIYSRHPQGFQRAAGGDDTEFEGTEAMDLAELELTDFIFKYPMKEKLTKIVTGVQKCGQEARTCVMATGKGVVSNMGGSVSVLRPPSIHKNIMSAKGLVSSMGDSVSTFEMSMRDVATCAISTPQKVTNSMVTAGKEMTSNVRSVGKGVHQSIRPSKTKKGEKD
;
A
#
# COMPACT_ATOMS: atom_id res chain seq x y z
N MET A 1 -8.04 11.78 0.93
CA MET A 1 -9.29 11.51 1.67
C MET A 1 -9.92 10.24 1.12
N ASN A 2 -10.06 9.19 1.93
CA ASN A 2 -10.59 7.90 1.50
C ASN A 2 -12.13 7.90 1.49
N PHE A 3 -12.74 8.44 0.44
CA PHE A 3 -14.21 8.44 0.29
C PHE A 3 -14.82 7.04 0.13
N GLN A 4 -14.03 6.04 -0.29
CA GLN A 4 -14.53 4.67 -0.43
C GLN A 4 -14.99 4.10 0.91
N ALA A 5 -14.32 4.47 2.01
CA ALA A 5 -14.68 4.03 3.36
C ALA A 5 -16.11 4.45 3.76
N VAL A 6 -16.57 5.62 3.30
CA VAL A 6 -17.90 6.17 3.62
C VAL A 6 -19.04 5.34 3.02
N GLY A 7 -18.77 4.66 1.91
CA GLY A 7 -19.74 3.78 1.24
C GLY A 7 -19.87 2.40 1.87
N LYS A 8 -18.94 2.00 2.76
CA LYS A 8 -18.96 0.68 3.40
C LYS A 8 -19.91 0.68 4.59
N GLN A 9 -20.70 -0.38 4.71
CA GLN A 9 -21.45 -0.64 5.95
C GLN A 9 -20.45 -1.03 7.04
N PRO A 10 -20.50 -0.41 8.23
CA PRO A 10 -19.61 -0.77 9.32
C PRO A 10 -19.87 -2.21 9.76
N LYS A 11 -18.82 -2.94 10.13
CA LYS A 11 -18.97 -4.22 10.83
C LYS A 11 -19.58 -3.97 12.22
N GLU A 12 -20.16 -5.00 12.81
CA GLU A 12 -20.73 -4.91 14.17
C GLU A 12 -19.70 -4.32 15.14
N LYS A 13 -20.10 -3.30 15.92
CA LYS A 13 -19.26 -2.53 16.87
C LYS A 13 -18.21 -1.59 16.27
N GLN A 14 -18.01 -1.55 14.95
CA GLN A 14 -17.10 -0.56 14.34
C GLN A 14 -17.81 0.76 14.07
N PRO A 15 -17.17 1.92 14.30
CA PRO A 15 -17.77 3.21 14.00
C PRO A 15 -17.97 3.37 12.48
N ARG A 16 -19.01 4.10 12.10
CA ARG A 16 -19.27 4.37 10.68
C ARG A 16 -18.36 5.50 10.19
N ALA A 17 -17.62 5.26 9.11
CA ALA A 17 -16.89 6.32 8.43
C ALA A 17 -17.87 7.30 7.77
N VAL A 18 -17.69 8.60 8.04
CA VAL A 18 -18.50 9.69 7.51
C VAL A 18 -17.60 10.85 7.08
N VAL A 19 -18.18 11.80 6.34
CA VAL A 19 -17.52 13.06 5.99
C VAL A 19 -18.15 14.15 6.83
N TRP A 20 -17.33 14.92 7.52
CA TRP A 20 -17.77 16.03 8.36
C TRP A 20 -17.37 17.37 7.75
N GLN A 21 -18.35 18.26 7.61
CA GLN A 21 -18.11 19.64 7.20
C GLN A 21 -17.74 20.48 8.42
N HIS A 22 -16.47 20.87 8.53
CA HIS A 22 -15.97 21.64 9.66
C HIS A 22 -16.34 23.14 9.59
N CYS A 23 -16.51 23.69 8.38
CA CYS A 23 -16.80 25.11 8.20
C CYS A 23 -18.30 25.40 8.28
N LEU A 24 -18.73 26.01 9.40
CA LEU A 24 -20.12 26.39 9.61
C LEU A 24 -20.55 27.59 8.74
N GLU A 25 -19.61 28.48 8.43
CA GLU A 25 -19.87 29.72 7.68
C GLU A 25 -20.04 29.47 6.17
N ASN A 26 -19.40 28.41 5.66
CA ASN A 26 -19.47 28.04 4.26
C ASN A 26 -19.55 26.51 4.13
N PRO A 27 -20.73 25.92 4.34
CA PRO A 27 -20.91 24.47 4.36
C PRO A 27 -20.68 23.79 2.99
N MET A 28 -20.53 24.57 1.92
CA MET A 28 -20.22 24.08 0.58
C MET A 28 -18.73 24.17 0.23
N ARG A 29 -17.87 24.62 1.16
CA ARG A 29 -16.43 24.69 0.94
C ARG A 29 -15.82 23.27 0.99
N PRO A 30 -15.31 22.70 -0.11
CA PRO A 30 -14.78 21.34 -0.12
C PRO A 30 -13.47 21.20 0.67
N GLN A 31 -12.70 22.28 0.81
CA GLN A 31 -11.41 22.29 1.52
C GLN A 31 -11.54 22.06 3.03
N THR A 32 -12.75 22.10 3.58
CA THR A 32 -13.02 21.96 5.02
C THR A 32 -13.77 20.67 5.35
N LEU A 33 -13.85 19.75 4.39
CA LEU A 33 -14.31 18.39 4.62
C LEU A 33 -13.23 17.61 5.37
N LEU A 34 -13.64 16.88 6.40
CA LEU A 34 -12.78 16.00 7.19
C LEU A 34 -13.33 14.57 7.15
N MET A 35 -12.45 13.58 7.18
CA MET A 35 -12.87 12.22 7.56
C MET A 35 -13.26 12.23 9.02
N ALA A 36 -14.36 11.57 9.35
CA ALA A 36 -14.85 11.45 10.71
C ALA A 36 -15.44 10.07 10.96
N TYR A 37 -15.56 9.71 12.23
CA TYR A 37 -16.27 8.53 12.68
C TYR A 37 -17.54 8.94 13.40
N GLN A 38 -18.65 8.33 13.01
CA GLN A 38 -19.89 8.38 13.75
C GLN A 38 -19.86 7.25 14.78
N ASP A 39 -19.89 7.62 16.06
CA ASP A 39 -19.89 6.70 17.19
C ASP A 39 -21.23 5.94 17.26
N ASN A 40 -21.13 4.65 17.57
CA ASN A 40 -22.27 3.76 17.78
C ASN A 40 -22.81 3.87 19.22
N GLY A 41 -22.11 4.58 20.11
CA GLY A 41 -22.48 4.75 21.51
C GLY A 41 -23.84 5.42 21.71
N THR A 42 -24.52 5.00 22.79
CA THR A 42 -25.81 5.54 23.26
C THR A 42 -25.70 6.91 23.92
N ASP A 43 -24.51 7.51 23.96
CA ASP A 43 -24.28 8.82 24.56
C ASP A 43 -24.75 9.92 23.61
N THR A 44 -26.05 9.88 23.32
CA THR A 44 -26.74 10.87 22.51
C THR A 44 -27.19 11.99 23.43
N CYS A 45 -26.35 13.00 23.62
CA CYS A 45 -26.86 14.29 24.05
C CYS A 45 -27.78 14.81 22.94
N ASN A 46 -29.09 14.69 23.15
CA ASN A 46 -30.19 15.08 22.25
C ASN A 46 -30.59 14.09 21.12
N GLY A 47 -30.29 12.79 21.25
CA GLY A 47 -30.69 11.80 20.24
C GLY A 47 -29.86 11.81 18.95
N ASN A 48 -28.82 12.65 18.89
CA ASN A 48 -27.88 12.69 17.78
C ASN A 48 -26.63 11.85 18.10
N HIS A 49 -26.16 11.10 17.11
CA HIS A 49 -24.89 10.37 17.20
C HIS A 49 -23.72 11.34 17.30
N ARG A 50 -22.73 11.00 18.12
CA ARG A 50 -21.46 11.73 18.21
C ARG A 50 -20.66 11.49 16.93
N VAL A 51 -20.17 12.57 16.31
CA VAL A 51 -19.27 12.50 15.14
C VAL A 51 -17.94 13.13 15.53
N VAL A 52 -16.84 12.41 15.32
CA VAL A 52 -15.50 12.84 15.71
C VAL A 52 -14.57 12.82 14.49
N PRO A 53 -13.87 13.92 14.15
CA PRO A 53 -12.87 13.90 13.09
C PRO A 53 -11.77 12.89 13.39
N VAL A 54 -11.27 12.22 12.36
CA VAL A 54 -10.19 11.23 12.50
C VAL A 54 -8.84 11.93 12.38
N VAL A 55 -7.88 11.44 13.18
CA VAL A 55 -6.45 11.73 13.06
C VAL A 55 -5.68 10.43 12.88
N SER A 56 -4.44 10.52 12.41
CA SER A 56 -3.52 9.38 12.34
C SER A 56 -3.39 8.70 13.71
N ASP A 57 -3.33 7.38 13.71
CA ASP A 57 -2.95 6.55 14.84
C ASP A 57 -1.43 6.51 15.02
N PHE A 58 -1.01 5.83 16.07
CA PHE A 58 0.36 5.39 16.26
C PHE A 58 0.52 3.98 15.69
N ASP A 59 1.32 3.89 14.64
CA ASP A 59 1.69 2.62 14.03
C ASP A 59 2.80 2.00 14.87
N CYS A 60 2.52 0.83 15.45
CA CYS A 60 3.51 0.16 16.28
C CYS A 60 4.56 -0.48 15.37
N PHE A 61 5.77 0.05 15.34
CA PHE A 61 6.82 -0.56 14.52
C PHE A 61 7.18 -1.98 15.00
N ILE A 62 7.58 -2.10 16.27
CA ILE A 62 7.98 -3.37 16.89
C ILE A 62 7.76 -3.32 18.40
N MET A 63 7.39 -4.46 18.99
CA MET A 63 7.30 -4.62 20.43
C MET A 63 8.35 -5.61 20.93
N GLY A 64 9.21 -5.15 21.84
CA GLY A 64 10.20 -6.00 22.51
C GLY A 64 9.71 -6.49 23.87
N THR A 65 9.90 -7.76 24.17
CA THR A 65 9.53 -8.34 25.46
C THR A 65 10.73 -9.02 26.12
N ARG A 66 10.72 -9.08 27.46
CA ARG A 66 11.74 -9.82 28.24
C ARG A 66 11.04 -10.72 29.24
N GLY A 67 11.37 -12.01 29.21
CA GLY A 67 10.77 -13.01 30.09
C GLY A 67 9.31 -13.38 29.75
N VAL A 68 8.78 -12.89 28.63
CA VAL A 68 7.51 -13.37 28.07
C VAL A 68 7.77 -14.69 27.35
N THR A 69 6.84 -15.64 27.49
CA THR A 69 6.89 -16.92 26.79
C THR A 69 5.86 -16.88 25.66
N TYR A 70 6.31 -17.20 24.46
CA TYR A 70 5.46 -17.41 23.30
C TYR A 70 5.33 -18.92 23.16
N GLU A 71 4.11 -19.45 23.35
CA GLU A 71 3.87 -20.89 23.37
C GLU A 71 3.38 -21.41 22.01
N GLU A 72 2.65 -20.56 21.29
CA GLU A 72 2.03 -20.90 20.02
C GLU A 72 2.81 -20.27 18.87
N PRO A 73 3.08 -21.02 17.79
CA PRO A 73 3.66 -20.45 16.58
C PRO A 73 2.68 -19.48 15.92
N LEU A 74 3.16 -18.75 14.91
CA LEU A 74 2.27 -18.01 14.01
C LEU A 74 1.20 -18.96 13.43
N PRO A 75 -0.06 -18.50 13.26
CA PRO A 75 -1.08 -19.26 12.55
C PRO A 75 -0.58 -19.69 11.16
N GLU A 76 -0.96 -20.88 10.72
CA GLU A 76 -0.47 -21.49 9.49
C GLU A 76 -0.70 -20.58 8.26
N GLU A 77 -1.84 -19.90 8.20
CA GLU A 77 -2.13 -18.95 7.13
C GLU A 77 -1.15 -17.77 7.14
N GLN A 78 -0.73 -17.31 8.32
CA GLN A 78 0.27 -16.23 8.44
C GLN A 78 1.68 -16.71 8.09
N LEU A 79 2.03 -17.95 8.44
CA LEU A 79 3.29 -18.57 8.01
C LEU A 79 3.37 -18.67 6.49
N GLN A 80 2.26 -18.99 5.82
CA GLN A 80 2.18 -19.01 4.35
C GLN A 80 2.36 -17.61 3.75
N VAL A 81 1.77 -16.57 4.35
CA VAL A 81 1.98 -15.19 3.89
C VAL A 81 3.42 -14.73 4.16
N MET A 82 4.04 -15.13 5.27
CA MET A 82 5.44 -14.84 5.56
C MET A 82 6.37 -15.52 4.56
N ASP A 83 6.17 -16.81 4.24
CA ASP A 83 6.96 -17.52 3.24
C ASP A 83 6.74 -16.94 1.83
N TRP A 84 5.51 -16.55 1.51
CA TRP A 84 5.21 -15.79 0.29
C TRP A 84 5.99 -14.48 0.25
N CYS A 85 6.00 -13.70 1.34
CA CYS A 85 6.73 -12.44 1.44
C CYS A 85 8.23 -12.63 1.19
N ILE A 86 8.83 -13.65 1.82
CA ILE A 86 10.24 -14.03 1.59
C ILE A 86 10.47 -14.36 0.11
N SER A 87 9.56 -15.12 -0.50
CA SER A 87 9.63 -15.46 -1.93
C SER A 87 9.58 -14.23 -2.83
N GLN A 88 8.76 -13.23 -2.51
CA GLN A 88 8.66 -12.01 -3.30
C GLN A 88 9.87 -11.10 -3.08
N CYS A 89 10.42 -11.06 -1.87
CA CYS A 89 11.67 -10.37 -1.58
C CYS A 89 12.81 -10.94 -2.44
N ASP A 90 12.95 -12.27 -2.48
CA ASP A 90 13.95 -12.95 -3.32
C ASP A 90 13.83 -12.54 -4.80
N GLN A 91 12.62 -12.63 -5.36
CA GLN A 91 12.36 -12.23 -6.75
C GLN A 91 12.71 -10.75 -7.01
N ILE A 92 12.38 -9.85 -6.08
CA ILE A 92 12.72 -8.43 -6.21
C ILE A 92 14.24 -8.21 -6.20
N LEU A 93 14.96 -8.96 -5.36
CA LEU A 93 16.42 -8.89 -5.24
C LEU A 93 17.15 -9.52 -6.43
N GLU A 94 16.54 -10.47 -7.14
CA GLU A 94 17.09 -11.08 -8.36
C GLU A 94 17.03 -10.16 -9.58
N THR A 95 16.06 -9.24 -9.65
CA THR A 95 15.97 -8.31 -10.78
C THR A 95 17.03 -7.21 -10.71
N PRO A 96 17.41 -6.61 -11.86
CA PRO A 96 18.37 -5.51 -11.89
C PRO A 96 17.92 -4.32 -11.02
N THR A 97 18.90 -3.67 -10.40
CA THR A 97 18.72 -2.39 -9.71
C THR A 97 18.11 -1.34 -10.65
N THR A 98 16.93 -0.81 -10.28
CA THR A 98 16.25 0.28 -10.99
C THR A 98 16.20 1.53 -10.11
N SER A 99 15.69 2.64 -10.65
CA SER A 99 15.42 3.86 -9.87
C SER A 99 14.18 3.75 -8.99
N ASP A 100 13.34 2.74 -9.20
CA ASP A 100 12.05 2.58 -8.54
C ASP A 100 12.24 2.34 -7.03
N SER A 101 11.33 2.90 -6.23
CA SER A 101 11.26 2.64 -4.78
C SER A 101 10.86 1.20 -4.48
N TRP A 102 11.09 0.76 -3.24
CA TRP A 102 10.62 -0.54 -2.79
C TRP A 102 9.09 -0.63 -2.95
N THR A 103 8.38 0.41 -2.51
CA THR A 103 6.92 0.52 -2.57
C THR A 103 6.39 0.31 -3.99
N ARG A 104 7.03 0.93 -4.99
CA ARG A 104 6.61 0.77 -6.39
C ARG A 104 6.81 -0.66 -6.89
N ARG A 105 7.96 -1.26 -6.59
CA ARG A 105 8.26 -2.64 -7.01
C ARG A 105 7.38 -3.66 -6.29
N TRP A 106 7.07 -3.42 -5.02
CA TRP A 106 6.13 -4.23 -4.25
C TRP A 106 4.70 -4.10 -4.77
N LEU A 107 4.27 -2.92 -5.21
CA LEU A 107 2.97 -2.73 -5.85
C LEU A 107 2.80 -3.60 -7.10
N ASP A 108 3.85 -3.75 -7.92
CA ASP A 108 3.80 -4.60 -9.10
C ASP A 108 3.69 -6.09 -8.71
N VAL A 109 4.40 -6.53 -7.67
CA VAL A 109 4.22 -7.85 -7.05
C VAL A 109 2.76 -8.06 -6.61
N LEU A 110 2.16 -7.09 -5.93
CA LEU A 110 0.78 -7.16 -5.47
C LEU A 110 -0.22 -7.26 -6.62
N LYS A 111 -0.03 -6.46 -7.68
CA LYS A 111 -0.88 -6.53 -8.88
C LYS A 111 -0.76 -7.90 -9.55
N GLU A 112 0.44 -8.42 -9.72
CA GLU A 112 0.65 -9.74 -10.32
C GLU A 112 -0.01 -10.84 -9.50
N ASN A 113 0.17 -10.83 -8.18
CA ASN A 113 -0.40 -11.83 -7.28
C ASN A 113 -1.93 -11.68 -7.17
N ALA A 114 -2.47 -10.46 -7.25
CA ALA A 114 -3.90 -10.23 -7.34
C ALA A 114 -4.52 -10.87 -8.60
N LEU A 115 -3.83 -10.83 -9.75
CA LEU A 115 -4.26 -11.54 -10.96
C LEU A 115 -4.26 -13.05 -10.80
N LYS A 116 -3.42 -13.59 -9.91
CA LYS A 116 -3.39 -15.01 -9.53
C LYS A 116 -4.42 -15.35 -8.45
N GLY A 117 -5.19 -14.38 -7.97
CA GLY A 117 -6.20 -14.54 -6.92
C GLY A 117 -5.63 -14.63 -5.51
N PHE A 118 -4.37 -14.23 -5.31
CA PHE A 118 -3.76 -14.22 -3.98
C PHE A 118 -4.16 -12.95 -3.22
N HIS A 119 -5.09 -13.13 -2.27
CA HIS A 119 -5.60 -12.08 -1.39
C HIS A 119 -5.75 -12.67 0.02
N PRO A 120 -4.68 -12.67 0.84
CA PRO A 120 -4.76 -13.21 2.19
C PRO A 120 -5.80 -12.46 3.02
N GLU A 121 -6.53 -13.18 3.85
CA GLU A 121 -7.42 -12.56 4.83
C GLU A 121 -6.58 -11.90 5.92
N ILE A 122 -6.69 -10.59 6.03
CA ILE A 122 -5.98 -9.81 7.05
C ILE A 122 -6.84 -9.84 8.32
N PRO A 123 -6.30 -10.32 9.47
CA PRO A 123 -7.02 -10.30 10.74
C PRO A 123 -7.40 -8.86 11.14
N GLN A 124 -8.35 -8.73 12.08
CA GLN A 124 -8.89 -7.42 12.48
C GLN A 124 -7.81 -6.41 12.88
N PHE A 125 -6.79 -6.86 13.63
CA PHE A 125 -5.66 -6.04 14.06
C PHE A 125 -4.39 -6.38 13.28
N GLY A 126 -4.50 -6.90 12.07
CA GLY A 126 -3.36 -7.34 11.27
C GLY A 126 -2.78 -8.67 11.74
N PHE A 127 -1.72 -9.09 11.05
CA PHE A 127 -1.00 -10.32 11.36
C PHE A 127 -0.24 -10.20 12.69
N SER A 128 -0.14 -11.29 13.43
CA SER A 128 0.62 -11.38 14.67
C SER A 128 0.61 -12.82 15.20
N ASP A 129 1.58 -13.14 16.05
CA ASP A 129 1.50 -14.34 16.90
C ASP A 129 0.39 -14.18 17.96
N PRO A 130 -0.16 -15.27 18.52
CA PRO A 130 -1.28 -15.17 19.46
C PRO A 130 -1.02 -14.30 20.70
N THR A 131 0.21 -14.27 21.20
CA THR A 131 0.57 -13.48 22.39
C THR A 131 0.62 -12.00 22.05
N SER A 132 1.34 -11.64 20.99
CA SER A 132 1.43 -10.26 20.51
C SER A 132 0.06 -9.74 20.07
N TYR A 133 -0.77 -10.57 19.42
CA TYR A 133 -2.14 -10.24 19.05
C TYR A 133 -2.97 -9.87 20.27
N SER A 134 -2.93 -10.69 21.34
CA SER A 134 -3.68 -10.43 22.57
C SER A 134 -3.25 -9.14 23.27
N ILE A 135 -1.95 -8.82 23.25
CA ILE A 135 -1.44 -7.56 23.81
C ILE A 135 -2.00 -6.37 23.02
N MET A 136 -1.97 -6.44 21.69
CA MET A 136 -2.46 -5.37 20.83
C MET A 136 -3.98 -5.20 20.92
N GLU A 137 -4.74 -6.30 20.95
CA GLU A 137 -6.19 -6.27 21.17
C GLU A 137 -6.53 -5.54 22.49
N GLN A 138 -5.86 -5.89 23.59
CA GLN A 138 -6.07 -5.21 24.87
C GLN A 138 -5.68 -3.72 24.84
N ALA A 139 -4.61 -3.36 24.11
CA ALA A 139 -4.21 -1.97 23.94
C ALA A 139 -5.27 -1.17 23.16
N VAL A 140 -5.77 -1.73 22.06
CA VAL A 140 -6.85 -1.13 21.25
C VAL A 140 -8.12 -0.98 22.08
N ASP A 141 -8.56 -2.05 22.75
CA ASP A 141 -9.76 -2.04 23.60
C ASP A 141 -9.69 -1.01 24.72
N ARG A 142 -8.51 -0.80 25.30
CA ARG A 142 -8.30 0.22 26.34
C ARG A 142 -8.35 1.63 25.78
N LEU A 143 -7.88 1.84 24.56
CA LEU A 143 -7.75 3.17 23.96
C LEU A 143 -8.97 3.59 23.16
N VAL A 144 -9.78 2.66 22.65
CA VAL A 144 -10.96 2.94 21.80
C VAL A 144 -11.96 3.85 22.51
N GLY A 145 -12.15 3.68 23.82
CA GLY A 145 -13.07 4.50 24.62
C GLY A 145 -12.56 5.92 24.92
N THR A 146 -11.30 6.22 24.62
CA THR A 146 -10.67 7.52 24.93
C THR A 146 -10.27 8.30 23.69
N ASN A 147 -9.49 7.69 22.79
CA ASN A 147 -8.96 8.37 21.60
C ASN A 147 -8.75 7.46 20.37
N GLY A 148 -8.66 6.13 20.53
CA GLY A 148 -8.36 5.22 19.43
C GLY A 148 -6.97 5.43 18.82
N ALA A 149 -5.99 5.80 19.63
CA ALA A 149 -4.63 6.13 19.19
C ALA A 149 -3.81 4.93 18.70
N VAL A 150 -4.26 3.69 18.95
CA VAL A 150 -3.70 2.45 18.39
C VAL A 150 -4.87 1.66 17.82
N ARG A 151 -4.74 1.16 16.59
CA ARG A 151 -5.86 0.49 15.89
C ARG A 151 -5.48 -0.84 15.21
N HIS A 152 -4.20 -1.14 15.09
CA HIS A 152 -3.71 -2.38 14.52
C HIS A 152 -2.45 -2.87 15.24
N GLY A 153 -2.03 -4.07 14.89
CA GLY A 153 -0.84 -4.75 15.37
C GLY A 153 0.44 -4.16 14.80
N ALA A 154 1.57 -4.76 15.15
CA ALA A 154 2.87 -4.20 14.84
C ALA A 154 3.35 -4.48 13.40
N GLU A 155 4.07 -3.52 12.81
CA GLU A 155 4.58 -3.57 11.43
C GLU A 155 5.57 -4.72 11.19
N CYS A 156 6.19 -5.23 12.25
CA CYS A 156 7.04 -6.43 12.18
C CYS A 156 6.31 -7.69 11.66
N PHE A 157 4.98 -7.72 11.71
CA PHE A 157 4.16 -8.79 11.15
C PHE A 157 3.47 -8.41 9.83
N ASN A 158 3.67 -7.20 9.31
CA ASN A 158 3.05 -6.77 8.06
C ASN A 158 3.73 -7.44 6.84
N PHE A 159 3.41 -8.71 6.62
CA PHE A 159 4.00 -9.54 5.57
C PHE A 159 3.39 -9.30 4.20
N TYR A 160 2.13 -8.84 4.14
CA TYR A 160 1.43 -8.62 2.88
C TYR A 160 1.77 -7.25 2.26
N PHE A 161 1.98 -6.24 3.11
CA PHE A 161 2.29 -4.87 2.71
C PHE A 161 3.55 -4.32 3.43
N PRO A 162 4.71 -5.01 3.39
CA PRO A 162 5.92 -4.54 4.05
C PRO A 162 6.37 -3.19 3.50
N GLN A 163 6.40 -2.19 4.38
CA GLN A 163 6.70 -0.80 4.04
C GLN A 163 8.21 -0.49 4.04
N GLU A 164 8.57 0.64 3.44
CA GLU A 164 9.88 1.25 3.65
C GLU A 164 10.01 1.72 5.10
N LEU A 165 11.23 1.67 5.63
CA LEU A 165 11.48 2.07 7.01
C LEU A 165 11.43 3.59 7.14
N ASP A 166 10.81 4.07 8.21
CA ASP A 166 10.92 5.46 8.61
C ASP A 166 12.36 5.82 8.99
N GLN A 167 12.67 7.11 8.89
CA GLN A 167 14.00 7.63 9.23
C GLN A 167 14.24 7.72 10.75
N GLU A 168 13.16 7.84 11.53
CA GLU A 168 13.22 8.08 12.97
C GLU A 168 12.06 7.36 13.68
N PHE A 169 12.35 6.77 14.84
CA PHE A 169 11.41 5.97 15.63
C PHE A 169 11.34 6.49 17.05
N LEU A 170 10.13 6.60 17.60
CA LEU A 170 9.94 6.86 19.03
C LEU A 170 10.09 5.56 19.81
N VAL A 171 11.19 5.42 20.56
CA VAL A 171 11.42 4.26 21.42
C VAL A 171 10.99 4.60 22.84
N ILE A 172 10.14 3.76 23.43
CA ILE A 172 9.68 3.87 24.81
C ILE A 172 10.19 2.67 25.60
N SER A 173 10.98 2.91 26.64
CA SER A 173 11.48 1.88 27.55
C SER A 173 11.94 2.48 28.87
N GLU A 174 11.58 1.84 29.98
CA GLU A 174 12.05 2.22 31.32
C GLU A 174 13.59 2.13 31.45
N THR A 175 14.22 1.28 30.64
CA THR A 175 15.68 1.10 30.63
C THR A 175 16.44 2.26 29.99
N LEU A 176 15.73 3.20 29.33
CA LEU A 176 16.31 4.45 28.82
C LEU A 176 16.51 5.49 29.94
N LEU A 177 15.91 5.27 31.11
CA LEU A 177 16.14 6.11 32.28
C LEU A 177 17.57 5.89 32.76
N GLY A 178 18.36 6.96 32.70
CA GLY A 178 19.74 6.99 33.16
C GLY A 178 19.96 8.18 34.11
N PRO A 179 21.19 8.35 34.62
CA PRO A 179 21.51 9.47 35.52
C PRO A 179 21.19 10.85 34.93
N THR A 180 21.19 10.95 33.60
CA THR A 180 20.96 12.20 32.84
C THR A 180 19.62 12.22 32.09
N THR A 181 18.90 11.10 32.03
CA THR A 181 17.68 10.99 31.21
C THR A 181 16.48 10.82 32.12
N THR A 182 15.58 11.80 32.10
CA THR A 182 14.39 11.83 32.98
C THR A 182 13.14 11.26 32.32
N THR A 183 13.15 11.03 31.01
CA THR A 183 12.02 10.51 30.25
C THR A 183 12.24 9.06 29.83
N PRO A 184 11.23 8.18 29.90
CA PRO A 184 11.35 6.78 29.50
C PRO A 184 11.24 6.60 27.98
N TRP A 185 11.58 7.62 27.20
CA TRP A 185 11.46 7.60 25.75
C TRP A 185 12.55 8.45 25.08
N LYS A 186 12.91 8.06 23.86
CA LYS A 186 13.90 8.74 23.01
C LYS A 186 13.56 8.49 21.54
N TYR A 187 13.70 9.52 20.70
CA TYR A 187 13.72 9.31 19.24
C TYR A 187 15.07 8.75 18.78
N MET A 188 15.04 7.74 17.93
CA MET A 188 16.22 7.06 17.41
C MET A 188 16.12 6.95 15.89
N ASN A 189 17.21 7.23 15.19
CA ASN A 189 17.28 6.84 13.77
C ASN A 189 17.45 5.32 13.62
N VAL A 190 17.36 4.80 12.39
CA VAL A 190 17.48 3.36 12.09
C VAL A 190 18.73 2.72 12.71
N SER A 191 19.91 3.34 12.55
CA SER A 191 21.17 2.80 13.08
C SER A 191 21.20 2.78 14.61
N GLU A 192 20.75 3.87 15.25
CA GLU A 192 20.63 3.94 16.71
C GLU A 192 19.65 2.89 17.25
N LEU A 193 18.53 2.68 16.55
CA LEU A 193 17.54 1.66 16.90
C LEU A 193 18.13 0.26 16.80
N GLN A 194 18.80 -0.08 15.70
CA GLN A 194 19.43 -1.39 15.51
C GLN A 194 20.46 -1.71 16.61
N ASP A 195 21.28 -0.73 17.00
CA ASP A 195 22.25 -0.89 18.08
C ASP A 195 21.56 -1.03 19.44
N ALA A 196 20.51 -0.25 19.70
CA ALA A 196 19.71 -0.38 20.92
C ALA A 196 19.03 -1.75 21.02
N LEU A 197 18.43 -2.25 19.92
CA LEU A 197 17.84 -3.59 19.85
C LEU A 197 18.89 -4.66 20.13
N CYS A 198 20.07 -4.54 19.52
CA CYS A 198 21.19 -5.45 19.79
C CYS A 198 21.54 -5.49 21.28
N GLN A 199 21.72 -4.33 21.92
CA GLN A 199 22.00 -4.26 23.35
C GLN A 199 20.88 -4.92 24.17
N LYS A 200 19.61 -4.72 23.80
CA LYS A 200 18.47 -5.32 24.50
C LYS A 200 18.41 -6.84 24.37
N ILE A 201 18.84 -7.39 23.23
CA ILE A 201 18.98 -8.85 23.07
C ILE A 201 20.01 -9.40 24.07
N ASP A 202 21.12 -8.69 24.30
CA ASP A 202 22.11 -9.08 25.33
C ASP A 202 21.53 -9.03 26.77
N GLU A 203 20.48 -8.24 26.98
CA GLU A 203 19.73 -8.17 28.23
C GLU A 203 18.57 -9.20 28.32
N GLY A 204 18.45 -10.08 27.32
CA GLY A 204 17.42 -11.13 27.26
C GLY A 204 16.07 -10.68 26.70
N PHE A 205 15.99 -9.50 26.07
CA PHE A 205 14.82 -9.13 25.28
C PHE A 205 14.78 -9.91 23.97
N THR A 206 13.57 -10.12 23.47
CA THR A 206 13.27 -10.73 22.17
C THR A 206 12.39 -9.80 21.35
N PHE A 207 12.49 -9.88 20.04
CA PHE A 207 11.84 -8.99 19.09
C PHE A 207 11.42 -9.77 17.82
N PRO A 208 10.15 -9.74 17.40
CA PRO A 208 9.76 -10.24 16.09
C PRO A 208 10.26 -9.29 15.01
N LEU A 209 10.99 -9.80 14.02
CA LEU A 209 11.44 -8.99 12.88
C LEU A 209 10.58 -9.29 11.65
N ASN A 210 10.36 -8.32 10.77
CA ASN A 210 9.81 -8.59 9.45
C ASN A 210 10.91 -9.17 8.55
N PRO A 211 10.69 -10.26 7.80
CA PRO A 211 11.70 -10.82 6.90
C PRO A 211 12.15 -9.85 5.82
N LYS A 212 11.29 -8.92 5.38
CA LYS A 212 11.68 -7.84 4.46
C LYS A 212 12.83 -7.03 5.03
N TRP A 213 12.80 -6.71 6.33
CA TRP A 213 13.87 -5.92 6.95
C TRP A 213 15.18 -6.67 6.92
N VAL A 214 15.15 -7.95 7.31
CA VAL A 214 16.33 -8.80 7.36
C VAL A 214 17.00 -8.96 5.98
N LEU A 215 16.20 -9.08 4.93
CA LEU A 215 16.67 -9.35 3.57
C LEU A 215 16.99 -8.09 2.77
N CYS A 216 16.22 -7.02 2.96
CA CYS A 216 16.22 -5.88 2.05
C CYS A 216 16.80 -4.60 2.68
N ASP A 217 16.75 -4.44 4.00
CA ASP A 217 17.17 -3.21 4.67
C ASP A 217 18.53 -3.38 5.37
N ASP A 218 19.44 -2.42 5.14
CA ASP A 218 20.80 -2.49 5.66
C ASP A 218 20.83 -2.54 7.20
N GLY A 219 21.77 -3.31 7.74
CA GLY A 219 21.98 -3.49 9.18
C GLY A 219 21.00 -4.41 9.91
N TRP A 220 19.82 -4.74 9.36
CA TRP A 220 18.83 -5.57 10.07
C TRP A 220 19.21 -7.04 10.21
N LYS A 221 19.99 -7.59 9.27
CA LYS A 221 20.55 -8.95 9.39
C LYS A 221 21.39 -9.11 10.65
N LYS A 222 22.14 -8.08 11.07
CA LYS A 222 22.92 -8.08 12.33
C LYS A 222 22.02 -8.30 13.55
N VAL A 223 20.84 -7.66 13.59
CA VAL A 223 19.88 -7.80 14.69
C VAL A 223 19.29 -9.23 14.69
N TYR A 224 18.92 -9.73 13.51
CA TYR A 224 18.42 -11.09 13.32
C TYR A 224 19.43 -12.16 13.78
N ASP A 225 20.68 -12.04 13.34
CA ASP A 225 21.76 -12.99 13.72
C ASP A 225 22.02 -12.97 15.22
N LYS A 226 21.91 -11.80 15.85
CA LYS A 226 22.05 -11.67 17.29
C LYS A 226 20.90 -12.32 18.07
N LEU A 227 19.67 -12.26 17.55
CA LEU A 227 18.54 -13.02 18.10
C LEU A 227 18.81 -14.53 18.02
N LEU A 228 19.21 -15.02 16.84
CA LEU A 228 19.51 -16.44 16.63
C LEU A 228 20.67 -16.95 17.50
N ALA A 229 21.71 -16.14 17.70
CA ALA A 229 22.87 -16.49 18.52
C ALA A 229 22.63 -16.40 20.03
N SER A 230 21.50 -15.82 20.46
CA SER A 230 21.19 -15.57 21.87
C SER A 230 21.13 -16.88 22.66
N GLN A 231 21.74 -16.90 23.85
CA GLN A 231 21.73 -18.07 24.74
C GLN A 231 20.55 -18.03 25.74
N PHE A 232 19.73 -16.99 25.70
CA PHE A 232 18.56 -16.87 26.57
C PHE A 232 17.43 -17.78 26.06
N LYS A 233 16.95 -18.69 26.92
CA LYS A 233 15.91 -19.66 26.56
C LYS A 233 14.63 -18.99 26.04
N ASN A 234 14.18 -17.90 26.68
CA ASN A 234 12.98 -17.18 26.24
C ASN A 234 13.15 -16.59 24.84
N VAL A 235 14.35 -16.11 24.49
CA VAL A 235 14.63 -15.56 23.16
C VAL A 235 14.56 -16.68 22.12
N GLN A 236 15.22 -17.82 22.38
CA GLN A 236 15.21 -18.98 21.47
C GLN A 236 13.78 -19.51 21.26
N SER A 237 13.01 -19.70 22.33
CA SER A 237 11.61 -20.15 22.22
C SER A 237 10.75 -19.17 21.41
N SER A 238 10.94 -17.86 21.58
CA SER A 238 10.20 -16.86 20.79
C SER A 238 10.54 -16.92 19.30
N ILE A 239 11.83 -17.07 18.98
CA ILE A 239 12.29 -17.18 17.61
C ILE A 239 11.84 -18.50 16.97
N ASP A 240 11.71 -19.58 17.73
CA ASP A 240 11.10 -20.84 17.27
C ASP A 240 9.61 -20.69 16.95
N CYS A 241 8.89 -19.77 17.61
CA CYS A 241 7.48 -19.48 17.29
C CYS A 241 7.31 -18.67 15.99
N TRP A 242 8.15 -17.65 15.78
CA TRP A 242 8.04 -16.78 14.61
C TRP A 242 8.72 -17.34 13.37
N TYR A 243 9.82 -18.05 13.56
CA TYR A 243 10.62 -18.65 12.49
C TYR A 243 10.87 -20.13 12.78
N PRO A 244 9.87 -21.01 12.65
CA PRO A 244 10.02 -22.41 13.06
C PRO A 244 11.14 -23.13 12.30
N PRO A 245 12.08 -23.81 13.00
CA PRO A 245 13.26 -24.41 12.38
C PRO A 245 12.92 -25.57 11.43
N ASN A 246 11.77 -26.21 11.60
CA ASN A 246 11.33 -27.33 10.78
C ASN A 246 10.72 -26.91 9.43
N LEU A 247 10.48 -25.61 9.21
CA LEU A 247 9.84 -25.10 7.99
C LEU A 247 10.83 -24.58 6.95
N GLY A 248 12.14 -24.60 7.23
CA GLY A 248 13.17 -24.16 6.28
C GLY A 248 13.26 -22.64 6.09
N VAL A 249 12.47 -21.86 6.84
CA VAL A 249 12.38 -20.40 6.69
C VAL A 249 13.71 -19.73 7.01
N ARG A 250 14.42 -20.20 8.06
CA ARG A 250 15.71 -19.63 8.49
C ARG A 250 16.79 -19.87 7.44
N GLU A 251 16.86 -21.10 6.94
CA GLU A 251 17.79 -21.53 5.90
C GLU A 251 17.56 -20.74 4.62
N ARG A 252 16.29 -20.49 4.27
CA ARG A 252 15.92 -19.70 3.11
C ARG A 252 16.32 -18.23 3.24
N ILE A 253 16.10 -17.62 4.41
CA ILE A 253 16.56 -16.25 4.69
C ILE A 253 18.08 -16.17 4.54
N GLU A 254 18.82 -17.15 5.06
CA GLU A 254 20.28 -17.20 4.93
C GLU A 254 20.75 -17.39 3.48
N ASP A 255 20.10 -18.28 2.71
CA ASP A 255 20.41 -18.48 1.29
C ASP A 255 20.23 -17.18 0.49
N ILE A 256 19.08 -16.52 0.65
CA ILE A 256 18.78 -15.27 -0.06
C ILE A 256 19.78 -14.18 0.34
N TYR A 257 20.04 -14.01 1.64
CA TYR A 257 20.99 -13.01 2.12
C TYR A 257 22.40 -13.27 1.60
N SER A 258 22.83 -14.53 1.51
CA SER A 258 24.16 -14.88 0.96
C SER A 258 24.32 -14.50 -0.51
N ARG A 259 23.24 -14.56 -1.29
CA ARG A 259 23.18 -14.12 -2.70
C ARG A 259 23.07 -12.61 -2.83
N HIS A 260 22.39 -11.96 -1.89
CA HIS A 260 22.05 -10.53 -1.93
C HIS A 260 22.44 -9.80 -0.63
N PRO A 261 23.72 -9.76 -0.24
CA PRO A 261 24.14 -9.27 1.09
C PRO A 261 23.97 -7.76 1.29
N GLN A 262 23.80 -7.00 0.20
CA GLN A 262 23.54 -5.56 0.24
C GLN A 262 22.03 -5.24 0.27
N GLY A 263 21.18 -6.28 0.29
CA GLY A 263 19.74 -6.13 0.26
C GLY A 263 19.24 -5.35 -0.95
N PHE A 264 18.19 -4.58 -0.74
CA PHE A 264 17.56 -3.76 -1.78
C PHE A 264 18.38 -2.50 -2.01
N GLN A 265 18.70 -2.22 -3.28
CA GLN A 265 19.46 -1.05 -3.69
C GLN A 265 18.74 -0.34 -4.82
N ARG A 266 18.78 0.99 -4.82
CA ARG A 266 18.26 1.85 -5.90
C ARG A 266 19.40 2.33 -6.79
N ALA A 267 19.12 2.50 -8.08
CA ALA A 267 20.08 3.07 -9.02
C ALA A 267 20.29 4.55 -8.67
N ALA A 268 21.55 5.00 -8.67
CA ALA A 268 21.87 6.41 -8.45
C ALA A 268 21.20 7.28 -9.53
N GLY A 269 20.51 8.35 -9.10
CA GLY A 269 19.83 9.30 -10.00
C GLY A 269 18.34 9.02 -10.22
N GLY A 270 17.70 8.22 -9.36
CA GLY A 270 16.26 8.27 -9.19
C GLY A 270 15.82 9.67 -8.74
N ASP A 271 14.67 10.13 -9.20
CA ASP A 271 14.09 11.40 -8.75
C ASP A 271 13.63 11.20 -7.30
N ASP A 272 14.36 11.77 -6.33
CA ASP A 272 14.04 11.71 -4.88
C ASP A 272 12.72 12.44 -4.53
N THR A 273 11.94 12.85 -5.53
CA THR A 273 10.65 13.54 -5.36
C THR A 273 9.46 12.59 -5.27
N GLU A 274 9.65 11.29 -5.48
CA GLU A 274 8.59 10.32 -5.18
C GLU A 274 8.36 10.23 -3.67
N PHE A 275 7.08 10.27 -3.27
CA PHE A 275 6.67 10.06 -1.89
C PHE A 275 7.21 8.70 -1.41
N GLU A 276 7.96 8.70 -0.30
CA GLU A 276 8.45 7.50 0.39
C GLU A 276 7.64 7.29 1.68
N GLY A 277 7.70 6.08 2.25
CA GLY A 277 7.07 5.74 3.53
C GLY A 277 5.56 5.48 3.47
N THR A 278 4.84 5.75 4.56
CA THR A 278 3.43 5.39 4.74
C THR A 278 2.50 5.99 3.67
N GLU A 279 2.73 7.25 3.28
CA GLU A 279 1.91 7.90 2.25
C GLU A 279 2.05 7.21 0.88
N ALA A 280 3.25 6.76 0.54
CA ALA A 280 3.52 6.01 -0.68
C ALA A 280 2.74 4.69 -0.68
N MET A 281 2.70 4.04 0.49
CA MET A 281 2.00 2.77 0.64
C MET A 281 0.49 2.92 0.55
N ASP A 282 -0.09 3.95 1.17
CA ASP A 282 -1.51 4.27 1.07
C ASP A 282 -1.94 4.51 -0.39
N LEU A 283 -1.10 5.22 -1.15
CA LEU A 283 -1.33 5.44 -2.58
C LEU A 283 -1.20 4.15 -3.38
N ALA A 284 -0.23 3.29 -3.04
CA ALA A 284 -0.06 1.98 -3.68
C ALA A 284 -1.27 1.07 -3.40
N GLU A 285 -1.81 1.04 -2.18
CA GLU A 285 -3.01 0.28 -1.85
C GLU A 285 -4.24 0.77 -2.63
N LEU A 286 -4.38 2.09 -2.77
CA LEU A 286 -5.43 2.68 -3.59
C LEU A 286 -5.27 2.30 -5.07
N GLU A 287 -4.05 2.37 -5.62
CA GLU A 287 -3.75 1.95 -6.98
C GLU A 287 -4.02 0.46 -7.19
N LEU A 288 -3.67 -0.39 -6.23
CA LEU A 288 -3.96 -1.82 -6.26
C LEU A 288 -5.47 -2.09 -6.27
N THR A 289 -6.22 -1.40 -5.41
CA THR A 289 -7.69 -1.51 -5.35
C THR A 289 -8.32 -1.12 -6.67
N ASP A 290 -7.89 0.01 -7.24
CA ASP A 290 -8.32 0.48 -8.54
C ASP A 290 -7.98 -0.52 -9.65
N PHE A 291 -6.78 -1.11 -9.61
CA PHE A 291 -6.34 -2.12 -10.56
C PHE A 291 -7.23 -3.36 -10.50
N ILE A 292 -7.47 -3.91 -9.31
CA ILE A 292 -8.31 -5.10 -9.10
C ILE A 292 -9.73 -4.85 -9.61
N PHE A 293 -10.28 -3.67 -9.37
CA PHE A 293 -11.64 -3.34 -9.82
C PHE A 293 -11.72 -3.15 -11.34
N LYS A 294 -10.74 -2.47 -11.94
CA LYS A 294 -10.75 -2.11 -13.38
C LYS A 294 -10.34 -3.29 -14.27
N TYR A 295 -9.48 -4.19 -13.80
CA TYR A 295 -8.89 -5.24 -14.63
C TYR A 295 -9.93 -6.22 -15.21
N PRO A 296 -10.88 -6.79 -14.43
CA PRO A 296 -11.90 -7.69 -14.97
C PRO A 296 -12.79 -7.02 -16.02
N MET A 297 -13.08 -5.71 -15.88
CA MET A 297 -13.83 -4.95 -16.86
C MET A 297 -13.06 -4.79 -18.16
N LYS A 298 -11.77 -4.48 -18.07
CA LYS A 298 -10.87 -4.36 -19.24
C LYS A 298 -10.79 -5.68 -20.00
N GLU A 299 -10.60 -6.81 -19.32
CA GLU A 299 -10.52 -8.12 -19.96
C GLU A 299 -11.84 -8.50 -20.67
N LYS A 300 -12.99 -8.23 -20.03
CA LYS A 300 -14.32 -8.44 -20.64
C LYS A 300 -14.49 -7.58 -21.89
N LEU A 301 -14.13 -6.29 -21.84
CA LEU A 301 -14.19 -5.39 -22.98
C LEU A 301 -13.29 -5.86 -24.12
N THR A 302 -12.05 -6.27 -23.82
CA THR A 302 -11.13 -6.82 -24.84
C THR A 302 -11.69 -8.07 -25.50
N LYS A 303 -12.31 -8.99 -24.74
CA LYS A 303 -12.99 -10.17 -25.30
C LYS A 303 -14.17 -9.80 -26.21
N ILE A 304 -14.95 -8.78 -25.84
CA ILE A 304 -16.06 -8.28 -26.69
C ILE A 304 -15.52 -7.66 -27.98
N VAL A 305 -14.52 -6.78 -27.89
CA VAL A 305 -13.94 -6.10 -29.06
C VAL A 305 -13.32 -7.10 -30.03
N THR A 306 -12.52 -8.04 -29.52
CA THR A 306 -11.90 -9.10 -30.35
C THR A 306 -12.94 -10.03 -30.96
N GLY A 307 -14.01 -10.36 -30.23
CA GLY A 307 -15.15 -11.12 -30.76
C GLY A 307 -15.88 -10.40 -31.89
N VAL A 308 -16.13 -9.09 -31.76
CA VAL A 308 -16.75 -8.27 -32.81
C VAL A 308 -15.86 -8.17 -34.06
N GLN A 309 -14.55 -7.97 -33.88
CA GLN A 309 -13.59 -7.94 -34.98
C GLN A 309 -13.56 -9.27 -35.75
N LYS A 310 -13.55 -10.40 -35.04
CA LYS A 310 -13.59 -11.73 -35.64
C LYS A 310 -14.88 -11.97 -36.43
N CYS A 311 -16.04 -11.67 -35.84
CA CYS A 311 -17.33 -11.73 -36.54
C CYS A 311 -17.36 -10.84 -37.80
N GLY A 312 -16.76 -9.65 -37.74
CA GLY A 312 -16.64 -8.74 -38.87
C GLY A 312 -15.77 -9.29 -40.00
N GLN A 313 -14.66 -9.95 -39.68
CA GLN A 313 -13.78 -10.61 -40.66
C GLN A 313 -14.45 -11.82 -41.31
N GLU A 314 -15.16 -12.65 -40.53
CA GLU A 314 -15.92 -13.79 -41.04
C GLU A 314 -17.04 -13.35 -41.99
N ALA A 315 -17.77 -12.28 -41.63
CA ALA A 315 -18.79 -11.70 -42.50
C ALA A 315 -18.23 -11.20 -43.83
N ARG A 316 -17.08 -10.50 -43.82
CA ARG A 316 -16.40 -10.05 -45.05
C ARG A 316 -15.97 -11.22 -45.93
N THR A 317 -15.49 -12.30 -45.33
CA THR A 317 -15.07 -13.51 -46.05
C THR A 317 -16.27 -14.20 -46.73
N CYS A 318 -17.41 -14.31 -46.06
CA CYS A 318 -18.65 -14.82 -46.65
C CYS A 318 -19.17 -13.97 -47.82
N VAL A 319 -19.08 -12.64 -47.74
CA VAL A 319 -19.46 -11.75 -48.85
C VAL A 319 -18.52 -11.92 -50.05
N MET A 320 -17.22 -12.05 -49.82
CA MET A 320 -16.25 -12.27 -50.90
C MET A 320 -16.39 -13.65 -51.55
N ALA A 321 -16.75 -14.69 -50.78
CA ALA A 321 -16.99 -16.03 -51.30
C ALA A 321 -18.25 -16.12 -52.18
N THR A 322 -19.30 -15.38 -51.81
CA THR A 322 -20.56 -15.33 -52.59
C THR A 322 -20.49 -14.37 -53.80
N GLY A 323 -19.55 -13.44 -53.83
CA GLY A 323 -19.39 -12.45 -54.90
C GLY A 323 -18.64 -12.91 -56.17
N LYS A 324 -18.18 -14.17 -56.27
CA LYS A 324 -17.34 -14.65 -57.39
C LYS A 324 -18.02 -15.54 -58.45
N GLY A 325 -19.35 -15.70 -58.41
CA GLY A 325 -20.13 -16.19 -59.55
C GLY A 325 -21.49 -15.50 -59.46
N VAL A 326 -21.94 -14.71 -60.42
CA VAL A 326 -22.34 -15.15 -61.75
C VAL A 326 -22.26 -13.94 -62.69
N VAL A 327 -21.29 -13.94 -63.61
CA VAL A 327 -21.44 -13.26 -64.90
C VAL A 327 -21.56 -14.36 -65.94
N SER A 328 -22.69 -15.07 -65.94
CA SER A 328 -23.10 -15.88 -67.09
C SER A 328 -24.31 -15.22 -67.72
N ASN A 329 -24.00 -14.56 -68.82
CA ASN A 329 -24.89 -14.15 -69.89
C ASN A 329 -25.98 -15.21 -70.17
N MET A 330 -27.24 -15.00 -69.78
CA MET A 330 -28.43 -15.55 -70.44
C MET A 330 -29.69 -14.77 -70.04
N GLY A 331 -30.43 -14.31 -71.05
CA GLY A 331 -31.78 -13.78 -70.87
C GLY A 331 -32.71 -14.89 -70.41
N GLY A 332 -33.38 -14.66 -69.28
CA GLY A 332 -34.37 -15.56 -68.72
C GLY A 332 -34.92 -14.98 -67.43
N SER A 333 -36.24 -14.87 -67.34
CA SER A 333 -36.98 -14.34 -66.19
C SER A 333 -36.64 -15.13 -64.91
N VAL A 334 -36.21 -14.43 -63.84
CA VAL A 334 -35.89 -15.04 -62.54
C VAL A 334 -36.80 -14.47 -61.46
N SER A 335 -37.46 -15.38 -60.73
CA SER A 335 -38.20 -15.12 -59.50
C SER A 335 -37.24 -14.98 -58.30
N VAL A 336 -37.44 -13.91 -57.52
CA VAL A 336 -36.62 -13.53 -56.36
C VAL A 336 -36.93 -14.44 -55.17
N LEU A 337 -35.99 -15.30 -54.78
CA LEU A 337 -36.00 -15.97 -53.48
C LEU A 337 -35.20 -15.15 -52.46
N ARG A 338 -35.85 -14.78 -51.35
CA ARG A 338 -35.25 -14.03 -50.24
C ARG A 338 -34.29 -14.91 -49.43
N PRO A 339 -33.13 -14.39 -48.99
CA PRO A 339 -32.22 -15.13 -48.12
C PRO A 339 -32.75 -15.22 -46.67
N PRO A 340 -32.30 -16.22 -45.88
CA PRO A 340 -32.71 -16.38 -44.49
C PRO A 340 -32.18 -15.23 -43.61
N SER A 341 -33.02 -14.80 -42.67
CA SER A 341 -32.84 -13.64 -41.81
C SER A 341 -31.72 -13.82 -40.77
N ILE A 342 -30.63 -13.05 -40.92
CA ILE A 342 -29.55 -12.83 -39.94
C ILE A 342 -30.04 -11.87 -38.83
N HIS A 343 -31.20 -12.15 -38.23
CA HIS A 343 -31.81 -11.28 -37.21
C HIS A 343 -31.66 -11.78 -35.77
N LYS A 344 -31.25 -13.04 -35.55
CA LYS A 344 -31.15 -13.58 -34.19
C LYS A 344 -29.89 -13.16 -33.41
N ASN A 345 -28.75 -12.96 -34.07
CA ASN A 345 -27.49 -12.64 -33.35
C ASN A 345 -27.31 -11.14 -33.02
N ILE A 346 -27.93 -10.24 -33.80
CA ILE A 346 -27.84 -8.78 -33.56
C ILE A 346 -28.73 -8.34 -32.37
N MET A 347 -29.84 -9.06 -32.12
CA MET A 347 -30.71 -8.78 -30.97
C MET A 347 -30.09 -9.17 -29.62
N SER A 348 -29.22 -10.20 -29.59
CA SER A 348 -28.54 -10.63 -28.36
C SER A 348 -27.47 -9.62 -27.90
N ALA A 349 -26.74 -9.01 -28.83
CA ALA A 349 -25.79 -7.95 -28.52
C ALA A 349 -26.47 -6.64 -28.09
N LYS A 350 -27.64 -6.30 -28.66
CA LYS A 350 -28.43 -5.13 -28.24
C LYS A 350 -29.06 -5.29 -26.85
N GLY A 351 -29.44 -6.51 -26.46
CA GLY A 351 -29.94 -6.80 -25.11
C GLY A 351 -28.86 -6.68 -24.02
N LEU A 352 -27.61 -7.01 -24.32
CA LEU A 352 -26.47 -6.85 -23.39
C LEU A 352 -26.08 -5.37 -23.20
N VAL A 353 -26.26 -4.54 -24.22
CA VAL A 353 -25.98 -3.09 -24.13
C VAL A 353 -27.08 -2.35 -23.35
N SER A 354 -28.34 -2.83 -23.38
CA SER A 354 -29.41 -2.19 -22.60
C SER A 354 -29.39 -2.55 -21.11
N SER A 355 -28.76 -3.66 -20.71
CA SER A 355 -28.65 -4.04 -19.28
C SER A 355 -27.47 -3.38 -18.54
N MET A 356 -26.66 -2.57 -19.23
CA MET A 356 -25.56 -1.78 -18.63
C MET A 356 -25.91 -0.28 -18.51
N GLY A 357 -27.11 0.13 -18.93
CA GLY A 357 -27.53 1.53 -19.00
C GLY A 357 -27.80 2.22 -17.66
N ASP A 358 -27.90 1.47 -16.56
CA ASP A 358 -28.33 2.03 -15.27
C ASP A 358 -27.18 2.29 -14.28
N SER A 359 -25.91 2.16 -14.70
CA SER A 359 -24.75 2.24 -13.77
C SER A 359 -23.60 3.16 -14.20
N VAL A 360 -23.75 3.98 -15.24
CA VAL A 360 -22.65 4.85 -15.70
C VAL A 360 -23.17 6.23 -16.07
N SER A 361 -23.28 7.11 -15.08
CA SER A 361 -23.45 8.55 -15.29
C SER A 361 -22.30 9.32 -14.65
N THR A 362 -21.08 9.13 -15.15
CA THR A 362 -19.98 10.11 -15.25
C THR A 362 -18.71 9.39 -15.69
N PHE A 363 -18.46 9.33 -17.00
CA PHE A 363 -17.15 8.95 -17.51
C PHE A 363 -16.92 9.63 -18.87
N GLU A 364 -16.26 10.79 -18.85
CA GLU A 364 -15.60 11.33 -20.04
C GLU A 364 -14.19 10.75 -20.09
N MET A 365 -13.94 9.83 -21.02
CA MET A 365 -12.59 9.49 -21.47
C MET A 365 -12.43 9.93 -22.93
N SER A 366 -11.40 10.74 -23.17
CA SER A 366 -11.01 11.31 -24.46
C SER A 366 -10.90 10.24 -25.56
N MET A 367 -11.74 10.37 -26.59
CA MET A 367 -11.81 9.49 -27.77
C MET A 367 -10.64 9.65 -28.78
N ARG A 368 -9.43 10.00 -28.33
CA ARG A 368 -8.30 10.22 -29.25
C ARG A 368 -7.52 8.95 -29.67
N ASP A 369 -7.63 7.85 -28.93
CA ASP A 369 -6.76 6.68 -29.18
C ASP A 369 -7.36 5.56 -30.04
N VAL A 370 -8.58 5.74 -30.58
CA VAL A 370 -9.25 4.73 -31.44
C VAL A 370 -9.19 5.10 -32.93
N ALA A 371 -8.75 6.32 -33.28
CA ALA A 371 -8.72 6.81 -34.65
C ALA A 371 -7.29 6.85 -35.21
N THR A 372 -6.62 5.70 -35.37
CA THR A 372 -5.39 5.63 -36.19
C THR A 372 -5.17 4.26 -36.82
N CYS A 373 -6.19 3.73 -37.50
CA CYS A 373 -6.01 2.58 -38.39
C CYS A 373 -6.81 2.77 -39.69
N ALA A 374 -6.47 3.81 -40.45
CA ALA A 374 -6.64 3.86 -41.91
C ALA A 374 -5.90 5.09 -42.46
N ILE A 375 -5.28 4.90 -43.63
CA ILE A 375 -4.61 5.87 -44.52
C ILE A 375 -3.09 5.92 -44.38
N SER A 376 -2.45 5.29 -45.37
CA SER A 376 -1.02 5.37 -45.65
C SER A 376 -0.75 6.17 -46.95
N THR A 377 0.39 6.89 -46.92
CA THR A 377 1.24 7.38 -48.04
C THR A 377 1.00 8.83 -48.55
N PRO A 378 2.02 9.51 -49.14
CA PRO A 378 3.00 10.31 -48.40
C PRO A 378 3.28 11.70 -49.03
N GLN A 379 3.77 12.67 -48.23
CA GLN A 379 4.52 13.80 -48.82
C GLN A 379 5.54 14.43 -47.83
N LYS A 380 6.80 14.46 -48.28
CA LYS A 380 7.91 15.25 -47.75
C LYS A 380 7.68 16.74 -48.05
N VAL A 381 8.01 17.65 -47.14
CA VAL A 381 8.86 18.85 -47.38
C VAL A 381 9.48 19.29 -46.03
N THR A 382 10.69 19.83 -46.15
CA THR A 382 11.77 20.20 -45.22
C THR A 382 11.68 21.57 -44.54
N ASN A 383 12.62 21.78 -43.60
CA ASN A 383 13.20 23.02 -43.02
C ASN A 383 12.76 23.32 -41.58
N SER A 384 13.61 23.19 -40.55
CA SER A 384 14.87 23.91 -40.22
C SER A 384 14.66 25.36 -39.80
N MET A 385 14.94 25.65 -38.52
CA MET A 385 15.53 26.87 -37.91
C MET A 385 14.86 27.21 -36.57
N VAL A 386 15.47 27.81 -35.54
CA VAL A 386 16.85 28.07 -35.08
C VAL A 386 16.69 28.79 -33.72
N THR A 387 17.41 28.33 -32.70
CA THR A 387 18.00 29.03 -31.53
C THR A 387 17.30 30.15 -30.71
N ALA A 388 17.49 29.99 -29.39
CA ALA A 388 18.14 30.91 -28.43
C ALA A 388 17.36 31.94 -27.60
N GLY A 389 17.81 32.07 -26.35
CA GLY A 389 17.69 33.23 -25.47
C GLY A 389 17.63 32.83 -23.99
N LYS A 390 18.78 32.67 -23.31
CA LYS A 390 19.43 33.64 -22.39
C LYS A 390 18.67 33.82 -21.06
N GLU A 391 19.20 33.35 -19.93
CA GLU A 391 20.19 34.04 -19.05
C GLU A 391 19.81 35.46 -18.61
N MET A 392 19.65 35.65 -17.30
CA MET A 392 20.13 36.78 -16.48
C MET A 392 19.87 36.42 -14.99
N THR A 393 20.90 36.15 -14.16
CA THR A 393 21.60 37.10 -13.25
C THR A 393 20.67 37.82 -12.26
N SER A 394 20.95 38.09 -11.00
CA SER A 394 22.05 37.85 -10.05
C SER A 394 21.71 38.69 -8.81
N ASN A 395 22.12 38.24 -7.61
CA ASN A 395 22.52 39.05 -6.44
C ASN A 395 21.52 40.04 -5.79
N VAL A 396 21.47 40.04 -4.45
CA VAL A 396 22.06 41.09 -3.59
C VAL A 396 21.65 40.93 -2.09
N ARG A 397 22.70 40.80 -1.25
CA ARG A 397 22.92 41.32 0.12
C ARG A 397 22.06 40.89 1.33
N SER A 398 22.76 40.14 2.19
CA SER A 398 23.07 40.40 3.61
C SER A 398 22.69 41.76 4.24
N VAL A 399 21.97 41.71 5.36
CA VAL A 399 22.10 42.47 6.64
C VAL A 399 21.32 41.63 7.66
N GLY A 400 21.70 41.27 8.89
CA GLY A 400 22.75 41.68 9.82
C GLY A 400 22.11 41.82 11.22
N LYS A 401 22.63 41.10 12.23
CA LYS A 401 22.49 41.30 13.69
C LYS A 401 21.08 41.06 14.27
N GLY A 402 20.83 40.27 15.32
CA GLY A 402 21.64 39.87 16.47
C GLY A 402 21.00 40.44 17.74
N VAL A 403 20.26 39.65 18.51
CA VAL A 403 19.97 39.89 19.95
C VAL A 403 19.82 38.56 20.67
N HIS A 404 20.85 38.22 21.45
CA HIS A 404 20.77 37.29 22.57
C HIS A 404 19.91 37.90 23.68
N GLN A 405 18.97 37.13 24.25
CA GLN A 405 18.54 37.34 25.62
C GLN A 405 18.76 36.08 26.44
N SER A 406 19.65 36.24 27.41
CA SER A 406 20.03 35.27 28.42
C SER A 406 19.05 35.31 29.59
N ILE A 407 18.82 34.10 30.09
CA ILE A 407 18.08 33.64 31.27
C ILE A 407 18.34 34.46 32.55
N ARG A 408 17.30 34.65 33.36
CA ARG A 408 17.38 34.82 34.83
C ARG A 408 16.54 33.74 35.51
N PRO A 409 17.10 32.93 36.43
CA PRO A 409 16.32 32.07 37.30
C PRO A 409 15.90 32.80 38.58
N SER A 410 14.65 32.59 38.99
CA SER A 410 14.07 33.11 40.23
C SER A 410 14.54 32.29 41.44
N LYS A 411 14.73 33.01 42.55
CA LYS A 411 15.31 32.54 43.81
C LYS A 411 14.36 31.63 44.58
N THR A 412 14.95 30.57 45.11
CA THR A 412 14.53 29.75 46.26
C THR A 412 14.10 30.59 47.48
N LYS A 413 12.99 30.20 48.12
CA LYS A 413 12.73 30.46 49.54
C LYS A 413 12.76 29.15 50.32
N LYS A 414 13.75 29.05 51.20
CA LYS A 414 13.74 28.17 52.38
C LYS A 414 12.62 28.60 53.32
N GLY A 415 11.85 27.65 53.82
CA GLY A 415 11.03 27.74 55.02
C GLY A 415 11.37 26.54 55.89
N GLU A 416 11.79 26.82 57.12
CA GLU A 416 12.22 25.88 58.15
C GLU A 416 11.39 26.21 59.41
N LYS A 417 11.02 25.17 60.17
CA LYS A 417 10.36 25.14 61.51
C LYS A 417 8.82 25.34 61.49
N ASP A 418 8.03 24.56 62.22
CA ASP A 418 8.27 23.80 63.48
C ASP A 418 8.05 22.29 63.41
#